data_AF-Q2TXQ4-F1
#
_entry.id   AF-Q2TXQ4-F1
#
_cell.length_a   1.000
_cell.length_b   1.000
_cell.length_c   1.000
_cell.angle_alpha   90.00
_cell.angle_beta   90.00
_cell.angle_gamma   90.00
#
_symmetry.space_group_name_H-M   'P 1'
#
loop_
_entity.id
_entity.type
_entity.pdbx_description
1 polymer ?
#
loop_
_entity_poly.entity_id
_entity_poly.type
_entity_poly.pdbx_seq_one_letter_code
_entity_poly.pdbx_strand_id
1 'polypeptide(L)'
;MANIVRLPSGVRYHLDVGFGGDGPTRPIPLVSGASVQNLGTQEARLLYDNISKESQRKQNHWIYQCRNGVDKEWNSFYCYPDLEFFQEDFEVINRFAAWEFLKRDLIVTVKFIRNGEEGEILQHQETLVHIPDGPDEVHIAGKIMLVNNEVKLNMGRKTKVIETLDTEAARMKALRKWFSICLD
;
A
#
# COMPACT_ATOMS: atom_id res chain seq x y z
N MET A 1 3.38 6.63 5.73
CA MET A 1 3.77 6.58 7.17
C MET A 1 3.71 5.13 7.59
N ALA A 2 4.63 4.68 8.44
CA ALA A 2 4.64 3.30 8.94
C ALA A 2 4.71 3.30 10.47
N ASN A 3 4.02 2.35 11.09
CA ASN A 3 4.04 2.14 12.52
C ASN A 3 4.97 0.96 12.86
N ILE A 4 5.65 1.04 14.00
CA ILE A 4 6.31 -0.12 14.61
C ILE A 4 5.47 -0.56 15.81
N VAL A 5 4.95 -1.78 15.75
CA VAL A 5 4.21 -2.39 16.86
C VAL A 5 5.07 -3.44 17.54
N ARG A 6 5.11 -3.39 18.87
CA ARG A 6 5.79 -4.39 19.70
C ARG A 6 4.77 -5.27 20.41
N LEU A 7 4.87 -6.58 20.22
CA LEU A 7 4.04 -7.55 20.93
C LEU A 7 4.62 -7.84 22.33
N PRO A 8 3.84 -8.40 23.28
CA PRO A 8 4.33 -8.79 24.60
C PRO A 8 5.53 -9.75 24.58
N SER A 9 5.67 -10.55 23.53
CA SER A 9 6.84 -11.42 23.30
C SER A 9 8.15 -10.65 23.02
N GLY A 10 8.07 -9.33 22.84
CA GLY A 10 9.19 -8.45 22.51
C GLY A 10 9.44 -8.30 21.01
N VAL A 11 8.81 -9.12 20.18
CA VAL A 11 8.91 -9.07 18.70
C VAL A 11 8.30 -7.76 18.18
N ARG A 12 8.98 -7.14 17.21
CA ARG A 12 8.56 -5.89 16.57
C ARG A 12 8.14 -6.12 15.14
N TYR A 13 7.07 -5.44 14.72
CA TYR A 13 6.51 -5.50 13.38
C TYR A 13 6.36 -4.12 12.79
N HIS A 14 6.66 -4.02 11.51
CA HIS A 14 6.39 -2.89 10.65
C HIS A 14 4.97 -3.04 10.12
N LEU A 15 4.15 -2.02 10.33
CA LEU A 15 2.79 -1.91 9.84
C LEU A 15 2.65 -0.65 9.00
N ASP A 16 2.48 -0.81 7.69
CA ASP A 16 2.15 0.29 6.80
C ASP A 16 0.83 0.00 6.08
N VAL A 17 -0.19 0.75 6.48
CA VAL A 17 -1.53 0.70 5.90
C VAL A 17 -1.83 1.87 4.97
N GLY A 18 -0.85 2.78 4.77
CA GLY A 18 -1.02 4.05 4.08
C GLY A 18 -0.21 4.18 2.78
N PHE A 19 0.67 3.25 2.47
CA PHE A 19 1.46 3.31 1.23
C PHE A 19 0.62 3.12 -0.05
N GLY A 20 -0.40 2.25 0.02
CA GLY A 20 -1.23 1.91 -1.13
C GLY A 20 -0.65 0.76 -1.96
N GLY A 21 -0.62 0.92 -3.29
CA GLY A 21 -0.61 -0.20 -4.24
C GLY A 21 0.47 -1.27 -4.02
N ASP A 22 1.73 -0.88 -3.86
CA ASP A 22 2.86 -1.82 -3.62
C ASP A 22 3.27 -1.90 -2.15
N GLY A 23 2.37 -1.47 -1.26
CA GLY A 23 2.54 -1.53 0.18
C GLY A 23 2.52 -2.96 0.70
N PRO A 24 2.94 -3.17 1.95
CA PRO A 24 2.86 -4.48 2.57
C PRO A 24 1.39 -4.89 2.77
N THR A 25 1.05 -6.11 2.40
CA THR A 25 -0.30 -6.70 2.60
C THR A 25 -0.44 -7.39 3.95
N ARG A 26 0.63 -7.44 4.74
CA ARG A 26 0.69 -8.08 6.06
C ARG A 26 1.75 -7.40 6.94
N PRO A 27 1.67 -7.54 8.27
CA PRO A 27 2.76 -7.14 9.16
C PRO A 27 4.10 -7.75 8.76
N ILE A 28 5.15 -6.94 8.68
CA ILE A 28 6.51 -7.43 8.37
C ILE A 28 7.34 -7.41 9.65
N PRO A 29 7.91 -8.55 10.11
CA PRO A 29 8.84 -8.54 11.23
C PRO A 29 10.01 -7.58 10.98
N LEU A 30 10.44 -6.82 11.99
CA LEU A 30 11.63 -5.96 11.92
C LEU A 30 12.92 -6.81 11.94
N VAL A 31 13.14 -7.58 10.87
CA VAL A 31 14.33 -8.42 10.66
C VAL A 31 14.94 -8.02 9.33
N SER A 32 16.14 -7.42 9.40
CA SER A 32 16.83 -6.91 8.21
C SER A 32 17.10 -8.04 7.20
N GLY A 33 16.74 -7.80 5.94
CA GLY A 33 17.00 -8.69 4.81
C GLY A 33 16.00 -9.84 4.65
N ALA A 34 15.18 -10.14 5.66
CA ALA A 34 14.18 -11.20 5.59
C ALA A 34 13.03 -10.79 4.65
N SER A 35 12.80 -11.59 3.60
CA SER A 35 11.69 -11.36 2.67
C SER A 35 10.41 -12.07 3.12
N VAL A 36 9.28 -11.46 2.78
CA VAL A 36 7.95 -12.04 2.93
C VAL A 36 7.23 -12.00 1.57
N GLN A 37 6.36 -12.97 1.33
CA GLN A 37 5.47 -12.91 0.18
C GLN A 37 4.47 -11.75 0.36
N ASN A 38 4.31 -10.97 -0.69
CA ASN A 38 3.33 -9.88 -0.78
C ASN A 38 2.24 -10.25 -1.80
N LEU A 39 1.83 -9.33 -2.68
CA LEU A 39 0.76 -9.59 -3.65
C LEU A 39 1.24 -10.48 -4.80
N GLY A 40 0.70 -11.69 -4.90
CA GLY A 40 1.00 -12.64 -5.98
C GLY A 40 2.46 -13.09 -5.99
N THR A 41 3.20 -12.75 -7.05
CA THR A 41 4.65 -13.04 -7.15
C THR A 41 5.53 -11.97 -6.50
N GLN A 42 4.94 -10.91 -5.94
CA GLN A 42 5.71 -9.87 -5.27
C GLN A 42 6.29 -10.38 -3.95
N GLU A 43 7.49 -9.93 -3.64
CA GLU A 43 8.09 -10.09 -2.31
C GLU A 43 8.42 -8.71 -1.75
N ALA A 44 8.22 -8.55 -0.46
CA ALA A 44 8.56 -7.35 0.29
C ALA A 44 9.60 -7.69 1.37
N ARG A 45 10.44 -6.73 1.74
CA ARG A 45 11.36 -6.85 2.86
C ARG A 45 11.66 -5.51 3.50
N LEU A 46 12.23 -5.57 4.70
CA LEU A 46 12.90 -4.44 5.33
C LEU A 46 14.41 -4.66 5.27
N LEU A 47 15.15 -3.63 4.91
CA LEU A 47 16.60 -3.61 4.99
C LEU A 47 17.01 -2.54 6.03
N TYR A 48 17.82 -2.90 7.01
CA TYR A 48 18.35 -1.97 8.00
C TYR A 48 19.75 -1.51 7.60
N ASP A 49 19.84 -0.36 6.94
CA ASP A 49 21.08 0.10 6.29
C ASP A 49 21.10 1.63 6.14
N ASN A 50 22.23 2.19 5.73
CA ASN A 50 22.35 3.61 5.37
C ASN A 50 21.66 3.90 4.04
N ILE A 51 21.27 5.16 3.82
CA ILE A 51 20.79 5.61 2.51
C ILE A 51 21.88 6.41 1.78
N SER A 52 21.91 6.33 0.46
CA SER A 52 22.97 6.94 -0.37
C SER A 52 23.10 8.46 -0.22
N LYS A 53 22.00 9.13 0.18
CA LYS A 53 21.96 10.57 0.40
C LYS A 53 22.66 11.03 1.69
N GLU A 54 22.99 10.11 2.60
CA GLU A 54 23.66 10.48 3.83
C GLU A 54 25.15 10.74 3.61
N SER A 55 25.58 11.95 3.99
CA SER A 55 26.99 12.33 3.94
C SER A 55 27.83 11.66 5.02
N GLN A 56 27.26 11.41 6.20
CA GLN A 56 28.00 10.89 7.35
C GLN A 56 27.84 9.38 7.58
N ARG A 57 26.78 8.75 7.04
CA ARG A 57 26.47 7.31 7.20
C ARG A 57 26.58 6.79 8.64
N LYS A 58 26.15 7.60 9.61
CA LYS A 58 26.25 7.27 11.04
C LYS A 58 25.03 6.54 11.60
N GLN A 59 23.92 6.54 10.87
CA GLN A 59 22.64 6.01 11.32
C GLN A 59 22.06 5.09 10.25
N ASN A 60 21.49 3.98 10.69
CA ASN A 60 20.79 3.06 9.82
C ASN A 60 19.29 3.37 9.84
N HIS A 61 18.66 3.15 8.70
CA HIS A 61 17.23 3.32 8.50
C HIS A 61 16.60 1.98 8.16
N TRP A 62 15.34 1.81 8.53
CA TRP A 62 14.51 0.75 7.96
C TRP A 62 14.07 1.18 6.56
N ILE A 63 14.53 0.46 5.55
CA ILE A 63 14.24 0.70 4.13
C ILE A 63 13.24 -0.36 3.67
N TYR A 64 12.04 0.07 3.29
CA TYR A 64 11.05 -0.82 2.68
C TYR A 64 11.39 -1.05 1.22
N GLN A 65 11.52 -2.32 0.84
CA GLN A 65 11.83 -2.74 -0.52
C GLN A 65 10.81 -3.76 -1.01
N CYS A 66 10.47 -3.70 -2.29
CA CYS A 66 9.64 -4.71 -2.95
C CYS A 66 10.22 -5.08 -4.32
N ARG A 67 10.05 -6.34 -4.71
CA ARG A 67 10.44 -6.87 -6.02
C ARG A 67 9.31 -7.68 -6.63
N ASN A 68 9.22 -7.66 -7.96
CA ASN A 68 8.18 -8.34 -8.74
C ASN A 68 8.62 -9.75 -9.17
N GLY A 69 9.06 -10.57 -8.22
CA GLY A 69 9.54 -11.95 -8.43
C GLY A 69 10.95 -12.19 -7.91
N VAL A 70 11.26 -13.45 -7.60
CA VAL A 70 12.50 -13.86 -6.93
C VAL A 70 13.78 -13.55 -7.72
N ASP A 71 13.68 -13.50 -9.04
CA ASP A 71 14.82 -13.21 -9.95
C ASP A 71 14.91 -11.72 -10.34
N LYS A 72 14.11 -10.86 -9.70
CA LYS A 72 14.10 -9.41 -9.96
C LYS A 72 14.87 -8.66 -8.88
N GLU A 73 15.38 -7.49 -9.27
CA GLU A 73 16.04 -6.57 -8.35
C GLU A 73 15.06 -5.98 -7.34
N TRP A 74 15.57 -5.65 -6.16
CA TRP A 74 14.83 -4.96 -5.11
C TRP A 74 14.69 -3.49 -5.43
N ASN A 75 13.45 -2.98 -5.40
CA ASN A 75 13.18 -1.54 -5.51
C ASN A 75 12.95 -0.97 -4.11
N SER A 76 13.74 0.05 -3.74
CA SER A 76 13.52 0.82 -2.52
C SER A 76 12.43 1.87 -2.73
N PHE A 77 11.40 1.86 -1.89
CA PHE A 77 10.30 2.82 -2.00
C PHE A 77 10.44 3.97 -1.00
N TYR A 78 10.68 3.66 0.27
CA TYR A 78 10.87 4.66 1.33
C TYR A 78 11.72 4.09 2.45
N CYS A 79 12.15 4.98 3.35
CA CYS A 79 12.85 4.61 4.57
C CYS A 79 12.37 5.44 5.76
N TYR A 80 12.59 4.94 6.97
CA TYR A 80 12.30 5.66 8.21
C TYR A 80 13.32 5.30 9.30
N PRO A 81 13.65 6.24 10.20
CA PRO A 81 14.49 5.96 11.36
C PRO A 81 13.70 5.17 12.42
N ASP A 82 14.41 4.47 13.31
CA ASP A 82 13.81 3.90 14.53
C ASP A 82 13.70 5.01 15.60
N LEU A 83 12.86 6.01 15.31
CA LEU A 83 12.61 7.21 16.12
C LEU A 83 11.11 7.30 16.43
N GLU A 84 10.78 7.79 17.62
CA GLU A 84 9.40 8.06 18.01
C GLU A 84 8.87 9.34 17.33
N PHE A 85 7.64 9.27 16.81
CA PHE A 85 6.92 10.38 16.20
C PHE A 85 5.64 10.65 16.99
N PHE A 86 5.30 11.92 17.14
CA PHE A 86 4.08 12.38 17.78
C PHE A 86 3.11 12.98 16.76
N GLN A 87 1.91 13.30 17.21
CA GLN A 87 0.84 13.85 16.37
C GLN A 87 1.30 15.10 15.62
N GLU A 88 2.05 15.98 16.29
CA GLU A 88 2.54 17.25 15.76
C GLU A 88 3.54 17.04 14.61
N ASP A 89 4.39 16.01 14.70
CA ASP A 89 5.31 15.66 13.61
C ASP A 89 4.53 15.28 12.35
N PHE A 90 3.44 14.52 12.52
CA PHE A 90 2.56 14.13 11.42
C PHE A 90 1.78 15.30 10.84
N GLU A 91 1.40 16.30 11.62
CA GLU A 91 0.74 17.51 11.12
C GLU A 91 1.66 18.30 10.17
N VAL A 92 2.93 18.46 10.53
CA VAL A 92 3.93 19.12 9.67
C VAL A 92 4.15 18.32 8.38
N ILE A 93 4.33 17.00 8.48
CA ILE A 93 4.51 16.11 7.33
C ILE A 93 3.28 16.16 6.41
N ASN A 94 2.08 16.05 6.98
CA ASN A 94 0.82 16.07 6.24
C ASN A 94 0.63 17.40 5.49
N ARG A 95 0.97 18.53 6.13
CA ARG A 95 0.91 19.85 5.48
C ARG A 95 1.78 19.88 4.23
N PHE A 96 3.03 19.43 4.33
CA PHE A 96 3.92 19.38 3.17
C PHE A 96 3.41 18.40 2.10
N ALA A 97 3.01 17.19 2.50
CA ALA A 97 2.53 16.16 1.60
C ALA A 97 1.30 16.61 0.79
N ALA A 98 0.31 17.19 1.47
CA ALA A 98 -0.96 17.61 0.88
C ALA A 98 -0.85 18.91 0.08
N TRP A 99 0.03 19.84 0.47
CA TRP A 99 0.04 21.18 -0.12
C TRP A 99 1.19 21.43 -1.11
N GLU A 100 2.36 20.84 -0.86
CA GLU A 100 3.59 21.12 -1.61
C GLU A 100 4.01 19.96 -2.52
N PHE A 101 3.89 18.71 -2.03
CA PHE A 101 4.41 17.54 -2.74
C PHE A 101 3.42 16.95 -3.75
N LEU A 102 2.20 16.62 -3.32
CA LEU A 102 1.20 16.03 -4.20
C LEU A 102 0.70 17.09 -5.19
N LYS A 103 0.81 16.79 -6.49
CA LYS A 103 0.22 17.65 -7.52
C LYS A 103 -1.29 17.66 -7.33
N ARG A 104 -1.89 18.85 -7.38
CA ARG A 104 -3.33 19.06 -7.11
C ARG A 104 -4.27 18.33 -8.07
N ASP A 105 -3.78 17.97 -9.25
CA ASP A 105 -4.50 17.25 -10.31
C ASP A 105 -4.29 15.73 -10.27
N LEU A 106 -3.42 15.24 -9.38
CA LEU A 106 -3.17 13.81 -9.23
C LEU A 106 -4.35 13.16 -8.48
N ILE A 107 -5.09 12.31 -9.19
CA ILE A 107 -6.13 11.48 -8.58
C ILE A 107 -5.57 10.07 -8.38
N VAL A 108 -5.43 9.65 -7.14
CA VAL A 108 -5.02 8.28 -6.81
C VAL A 108 -5.96 7.69 -5.78
N THR A 109 -6.46 6.49 -6.04
CA THR A 109 -7.22 5.70 -5.07
C THR A 109 -6.77 4.25 -5.21
N VAL A 110 -6.57 3.57 -4.08
CA VAL A 110 -6.16 2.17 -4.05
C VAL A 110 -7.10 1.42 -3.12
N LYS A 111 -7.57 0.26 -3.57
CA LYS A 111 -8.32 -0.70 -2.74
C LYS A 111 -7.72 -2.09 -2.95
N PHE A 112 -7.41 -2.76 -1.85
CA PHE A 112 -7.05 -4.18 -1.86
C PHE A 112 -8.31 -5.04 -1.93
N ILE A 113 -8.20 -6.16 -2.64
CA ILE A 113 -9.27 -7.13 -2.86
C ILE A 113 -8.95 -8.35 -2.01
N ARG A 114 -9.87 -8.73 -1.13
CA ARG A 114 -9.70 -9.92 -0.29
C ARG A 114 -10.05 -11.18 -1.09
N ASN A 115 -9.48 -12.31 -0.69
CA ASN A 115 -9.94 -13.61 -1.19
C ASN A 115 -11.44 -13.76 -0.91
N GLY A 116 -12.21 -14.17 -1.91
CA GLY A 116 -13.68 -14.25 -1.87
C GLY A 116 -14.40 -13.05 -2.49
N GLU A 117 -13.76 -11.89 -2.63
CA GLU A 117 -14.34 -10.69 -3.25
C GLU A 117 -14.06 -10.62 -4.76
N GLU A 118 -13.39 -11.61 -5.36
CA GLU A 118 -12.96 -11.55 -6.76
C GLU A 118 -14.15 -11.57 -7.72
N GLY A 119 -15.17 -12.38 -7.40
CA GLY A 119 -16.38 -12.51 -8.21
C GLY A 119 -17.18 -11.21 -8.29
N GLU A 120 -17.23 -10.44 -7.20
CA GLU A 120 -17.96 -9.18 -7.11
C GLU A 120 -17.34 -8.10 -8.00
N ILE A 121 -16.00 -8.02 -8.03
CA ILE A 121 -15.27 -7.10 -8.90
C ILE A 121 -15.41 -7.50 -10.38
N LEU A 122 -15.38 -8.79 -10.70
CA LEU A 122 -15.52 -9.26 -12.08
C LEU A 122 -16.96 -9.13 -12.60
N GLN A 123 -17.96 -9.21 -11.73
CA GLN A 123 -19.39 -9.14 -12.08
C GLN A 123 -20.02 -7.76 -11.88
N HIS A 124 -19.29 -6.77 -11.36
CA HIS A 124 -19.73 -5.38 -11.18
C HIS A 124 -20.94 -5.22 -10.26
N GLN A 125 -21.08 -6.06 -9.23
CA GLN A 125 -22.20 -5.96 -8.30
C GLN A 125 -21.84 -5.07 -7.11
N GLU A 126 -22.70 -4.09 -6.80
CA GLU A 126 -22.68 -3.37 -5.54
C GLU A 126 -23.12 -4.35 -4.44
N THR A 127 -22.16 -4.95 -3.74
CA THR A 127 -22.47 -5.83 -2.61
C THR A 127 -21.81 -5.29 -1.35
N LEU A 128 -22.57 -5.30 -0.25
CA LEU A 128 -22.03 -5.03 1.08
C LEU A 128 -21.07 -6.17 1.42
N VAL A 129 -19.80 -5.84 1.64
CA VAL A 129 -18.77 -6.81 2.02
C VAL A 129 -19.16 -7.44 3.35
N HIS A 130 -19.60 -8.70 3.32
CA HIS A 130 -19.87 -9.47 4.53
C HIS A 130 -18.53 -9.96 5.08
N ILE A 131 -18.10 -9.42 6.22
CA ILE A 131 -16.90 -9.91 6.92
C ILE A 131 -17.30 -11.22 7.63
N PRO A 132 -16.73 -12.38 7.26
CA PRO A 132 -17.04 -13.64 7.95
C PRO A 132 -16.41 -13.64 9.34
N ASP A 133 -17.15 -14.06 10.36
CA ASP A 133 -16.59 -14.36 11.68
C ASP A 133 -15.90 -15.73 11.62
N GLY A 134 -14.56 -15.76 11.67
CA GLY A 134 -13.74 -16.97 11.62
C GLY A 134 -12.26 -16.66 11.92
N PRO A 135 -11.38 -17.66 12.13
CA PRO A 135 -9.99 -17.40 12.50
C PRO A 135 -9.28 -16.57 11.42
N ASP A 136 -8.94 -15.33 11.79
CA ASP A 136 -8.69 -14.18 10.92
C ASP A 136 -7.37 -14.25 10.14
N GLU A 137 -7.31 -15.05 9.07
CA GLU A 137 -6.27 -14.87 8.04
C GLU A 137 -6.86 -14.18 6.81
N VAL A 138 -6.72 -12.86 6.76
CA VAL A 138 -7.10 -12.05 5.59
C VAL A 138 -6.04 -12.22 4.51
N HIS A 139 -6.39 -12.93 3.44
CA HIS A 139 -5.56 -13.03 2.25
C HIS A 139 -5.98 -12.00 1.20
N ILE A 140 -4.99 -11.29 0.65
CA ILE A 140 -5.20 -10.31 -0.41
C ILE A 140 -5.03 -10.99 -1.76
N ALA A 141 -6.13 -11.09 -2.51
CA ALA A 141 -6.18 -11.67 -3.85
C ALA A 141 -5.66 -10.71 -4.93
N GLY A 142 -5.86 -9.41 -4.71
CA GLY A 142 -5.65 -8.40 -5.73
C GLY A 142 -5.67 -6.98 -5.22
N LYS A 143 -5.55 -6.05 -6.16
CA LYS A 143 -5.74 -4.62 -5.94
C LYS A 143 -6.41 -3.99 -7.15
N ILE A 144 -7.26 -3.01 -6.87
CA ILE A 144 -7.81 -2.09 -7.85
C ILE A 144 -7.31 -0.67 -7.55
N MET A 145 -6.96 0.07 -8.58
CA MET A 145 -6.36 1.40 -8.45
C MET A 145 -6.99 2.35 -9.46
N LEU A 146 -7.41 3.52 -9.03
CA LEU A 146 -7.71 4.64 -9.91
C LEU A 146 -6.47 5.53 -9.93
N VAL A 147 -5.90 5.75 -11.12
CA VAL A 147 -4.78 6.69 -11.30
C VAL A 147 -5.16 7.63 -12.43
N ASN A 148 -5.40 8.89 -12.08
CA ASN A 148 -5.96 9.93 -12.94
C ASN A 148 -7.28 9.49 -13.59
N ASN A 149 -7.23 9.04 -14.84
CA ASN A 149 -8.36 8.62 -15.64
C ASN A 149 -8.45 7.11 -15.86
N GLU A 150 -7.54 6.31 -15.30
CA GLU A 150 -7.51 4.87 -15.54
C GLU A 150 -7.81 4.08 -14.28
N VAL A 151 -8.81 3.20 -14.35
CA VAL A 151 -9.03 2.14 -13.37
C VAL A 151 -8.20 0.92 -13.78
N LYS A 152 -7.38 0.44 -12.86
CA LYS A 152 -6.40 -0.63 -13.08
C LYS A 152 -6.62 -1.76 -12.09
N LEU A 153 -6.68 -2.99 -12.59
CA LEU A 153 -6.83 -4.21 -11.81
C LEU A 153 -5.54 -5.04 -11.85
N ASN A 154 -5.10 -5.55 -10.70
CA ASN A 154 -4.03 -6.53 -10.60
C ASN A 154 -4.40 -7.63 -9.60
N MET A 155 -4.58 -8.86 -10.10
CA MET A 155 -4.88 -10.06 -9.30
C MET A 155 -3.61 -10.89 -8.99
N GLY A 156 -2.52 -10.22 -8.58
CA GLY A 156 -1.25 -10.87 -8.21
C GLY A 156 -0.31 -11.21 -9.37
N ARG A 157 -0.57 -10.68 -10.57
CA ARG A 157 0.33 -10.87 -11.73
C ARG A 157 0.53 -9.54 -12.44
N LYS A 158 -0.17 -9.36 -13.56
CA LYS A 158 -0.06 -8.19 -14.41
C LYS A 158 -1.20 -7.23 -14.15
N THR A 159 -0.86 -5.95 -14.05
CA THR A 159 -1.83 -4.86 -14.03
C THR A 159 -2.48 -4.71 -15.41
N LYS A 160 -3.81 -4.61 -15.44
CA LYS A 160 -4.60 -4.33 -16.64
C LYS A 160 -5.44 -3.08 -16.41
N VAL A 161 -5.56 -2.22 -17.42
CA VAL A 161 -6.57 -1.15 -17.42
C VAL A 161 -7.93 -1.81 -17.72
N ILE A 162 -8.92 -1.55 -16.87
CA ILE A 162 -10.28 -2.12 -16.99
C ILE A 162 -11.33 -1.05 -17.35
N GLU A 163 -11.01 0.22 -17.13
CA GLU A 163 -11.88 1.35 -17.45
C GLU A 163 -11.02 2.61 -17.66
N THR A 164 -11.32 3.39 -18.70
CA THR A 164 -10.73 4.71 -18.96
C THR A 164 -11.83 5.77 -18.88
N LEU A 165 -11.55 6.88 -18.22
CA LEU A 165 -12.55 7.84 -17.74
C LEU A 165 -12.28 9.24 -18.32
N ASP A 166 -13.13 9.69 -19.25
CA ASP A 166 -12.88 10.94 -19.97
C ASP A 166 -13.48 12.18 -19.28
N THR A 167 -14.29 12.00 -18.23
CA THR A 167 -15.02 13.09 -17.56
C THR A 167 -14.96 12.99 -16.04
N GLU A 168 -15.20 14.10 -15.33
CA GLU A 168 -15.31 14.11 -13.86
C GLU A 168 -16.50 13.27 -13.39
N ALA A 169 -17.64 13.35 -14.08
CA ALA A 169 -18.80 12.51 -13.78
C ALA A 169 -18.49 11.01 -13.89
N ALA A 170 -17.71 10.60 -14.91
CA ALA A 170 -17.25 9.22 -15.03
C ALA A 170 -16.34 8.82 -13.86
N ARG A 171 -15.43 9.70 -13.43
CA ARG A 171 -14.59 9.45 -12.24
C ARG A 171 -15.40 9.29 -10.96
N MET A 172 -16.37 10.16 -10.70
CA MET A 172 -17.23 10.04 -9.52
C MET A 172 -18.02 8.72 -9.53
N LYS A 173 -18.54 8.31 -10.69
CA LYS A 173 -19.20 7.01 -10.85
C LYS A 173 -18.24 5.85 -10.60
N ALA A 174 -17.00 5.94 -11.09
CA ALA A 174 -15.97 4.92 -10.87
C ALA A 174 -15.55 4.82 -9.40
N LEU A 175 -15.42 5.94 -8.68
CA LEU A 175 -15.14 5.97 -7.25
C LEU A 175 -16.21 5.21 -6.44
N ARG A 176 -17.49 5.47 -6.74
CA ARG A 176 -18.61 4.76 -6.11
C ARG A 176 -18.57 3.27 -6.43
N LYS A 177 -18.49 2.94 -7.72
CA LYS A 177 -18.55 1.58 -8.26
C LYS A 177 -17.41 0.69 -7.76
N TRP A 178 -16.17 1.16 -7.82
CA TRP A 178 -14.99 0.34 -7.60
C TRP A 178 -14.40 0.47 -6.19
N PHE A 179 -14.57 1.64 -5.56
CA PHE A 179 -13.92 1.98 -4.30
C PHE A 179 -14.90 2.20 -3.15
N SER A 180 -16.21 2.14 -3.41
CA SER A 180 -17.25 2.42 -2.41
C SER A 180 -17.13 3.84 -1.83
N ILE A 181 -16.60 4.78 -2.61
CA ILE A 181 -16.42 6.19 -2.22
C ILE A 181 -17.48 7.04 -2.92
N CYS A 182 -18.26 7.77 -2.14
CA CYS A 182 -19.22 8.74 -2.63
C CYS A 182 -18.71 10.15 -2.32
N LEU A 183 -18.75 11.02 -3.32
CA LEU A 183 -18.51 12.45 -3.16
C LEU A 183 -19.84 13.15 -3.37
N ASP A 184 -20.17 14.08 -2.47
CA ASP A 184 -21.39 14.90 -2.51
C ASP A 184 -21.18 16.16 -3.36
#